data_AF-A0A538S0F6-F1
#
_entry.id   AF-A0A538S0F6-F1
#
_cell.length_a   1.000
_cell.length_b   1.000
_cell.length_c   1.000
_cell.angle_alpha   90.00
_cell.angle_beta   90.00
_cell.angle_gamma   90.00
#
_symmetry.space_group_name_H-M   'P 1'
#
loop_
_entity.id
_entity.type
_entity.pdbx_description
1 polymer ?
#
loop_
_entity_poly.entity_id
_entity_poly.type
_entity_poly.pdbx_seq_one_letter_code
_entity_poly.pdbx_strand_id
1 'polypeptide(L)'
;MGWLNPVRAIARLFGYLVIFSVRGVWTGEIRASKNFVVVGAPARIVGLMFALTIPLAFLAYWLVNSAMEARGQKPDFRIEPLIAFFATLLGCPLIALVIGYSFSKPSYPPKPRDSRDGFSCLECGEPYPATAAAPGESIRCVSCGRIFIVPSANN
;
A
#
# COMPACT_ATOMS: atom_id res chain seq x y z
N MET A 1 35.24 -0.06 0.92
CA MET A 1 33.98 -0.82 1.11
C MET A 1 33.73 -0.96 2.60
N GLY A 2 32.93 -0.06 3.19
CA GLY A 2 32.62 -0.10 4.62
C GLY A 2 31.64 -1.22 4.92
N TRP A 3 32.08 -2.26 5.63
CA TRP A 3 31.20 -3.30 6.13
C TRP A 3 30.18 -2.66 7.07
N LEU A 4 28.92 -2.63 6.65
CA LEU A 4 27.81 -2.24 7.51
C LEU A 4 27.76 -3.26 8.65
N ASN A 5 27.96 -2.80 9.90
CA ASN A 5 27.79 -3.66 11.07
C ASN A 5 26.39 -4.32 11.00
N PRO A 6 26.31 -5.66 10.96
CA PRO A 6 25.04 -6.37 10.77
C PRO A 6 24.02 -6.00 11.85
N VAL A 7 24.50 -5.73 13.06
CA VAL A 7 23.69 -5.26 14.20
C VAL A 7 22.98 -3.93 13.88
N ARG A 8 23.67 -2.97 13.26
CA ARG A 8 23.05 -1.70 12.87
C ARG A 8 22.05 -1.87 11.73
N ALA A 9 22.31 -2.77 10.79
CA ALA A 9 21.38 -3.08 9.71
C ALA A 9 20.09 -3.68 10.27
N ILE A 10 20.20 -4.66 11.18
CA ILE A 10 19.07 -5.30 11.86
C ILE A 10 18.27 -4.26 12.66
N ALA A 11 18.93 -3.45 13.48
CA ALA A 11 18.26 -2.42 14.28
C ALA A 11 17.47 -1.41 13.42
N ARG A 12 18.03 -1.00 12.27
CA ARG A 12 17.32 -0.15 11.30
C ARG A 12 16.10 -0.85 10.71
N LEU A 13 16.25 -2.12 10.33
CA LEU A 13 15.17 -2.93 9.78
C LEU A 13 14.00 -3.04 10.77
N PHE A 14 14.30 -3.32 12.04
CA PHE A 14 13.31 -3.31 13.12
C PHE A 14 12.66 -1.93 13.29
N GLY A 15 13.45 -0.86 13.33
CA GLY A 15 12.92 0.50 13.42
C GLY A 15 11.92 0.81 12.29
N TYR A 16 12.27 0.44 11.06
CA TYR A 16 11.36 0.60 9.92
C TYR A 16 10.10 -0.25 10.06
N LEU A 17 10.21 -1.52 10.47
CA LEU A 17 9.05 -2.40 10.68
C LEU A 17 8.09 -1.83 11.72
N VAL A 18 8.60 -1.32 12.85
CA VAL A 18 7.77 -0.71 13.90
C VAL A 18 7.07 0.54 13.37
N ILE A 19 7.80 1.47 12.73
CA ILE A 19 7.21 2.68 12.16
C ILE A 19 6.12 2.33 11.14
N PHE A 20 6.40 1.34 10.28
CA PHE A 20 5.46 0.90 9.25
C PHE A 20 4.22 0.24 9.85
N SER A 21 4.39 -0.57 10.90
CA SER A 21 3.29 -1.21 11.62
C SER A 21 2.35 -0.19 12.27
N VAL A 22 2.89 0.78 13.01
CA VAL A 22 2.11 1.83 13.67
C VAL A 22 1.39 2.69 12.65
N ARG A 23 2.11 3.11 11.58
CA ARG A 23 1.52 3.90 10.52
C ARG A 23 0.40 3.14 9.79
N GLY A 24 0.61 1.87 9.48
CA GLY A 24 -0.39 1.02 8.82
C GLY A 24 -1.66 0.82 9.66
N VAL A 25 -1.51 0.62 10.98
CA VAL A 25 -2.64 0.48 11.90
C VAL A 25 -3.44 1.79 12.02
N TRP A 26 -2.75 2.92 12.18
CA TRP A 26 -3.41 4.22 12.36
C TRP A 26 -4.05 4.77 11.09
N THR A 27 -3.30 4.79 10.00
CA THR A 27 -3.79 5.37 8.73
C THR A 27 -4.76 4.43 8.01
N GLY A 28 -4.64 3.12 8.22
CA GLY A 28 -5.37 2.14 7.42
C GLY A 28 -4.97 2.14 5.94
N GLU A 29 -3.81 2.71 5.62
CA GLU A 29 -3.26 2.79 4.27
C GLU A 29 -1.81 2.33 4.25
N ILE A 30 -1.52 1.31 3.45
CA ILE A 30 -0.16 0.82 3.23
C ILE A 30 0.14 0.93 1.73
N ARG A 31 1.11 1.79 1.41
CA ARG A 31 1.66 1.88 0.05
C ARG A 31 2.80 0.86 -0.08
N ALA A 32 2.50 -0.28 -0.71
CA ALA A 32 3.50 -1.30 -1.00
C ALA A 32 4.38 -0.89 -2.19
N SER A 33 3.82 -0.15 -3.15
CA SER A 33 4.52 0.33 -4.34
C SER A 33 3.84 1.60 -4.88
N LYS A 34 4.47 2.27 -5.86
CA LYS A 34 3.88 3.45 -6.54
C LYS A 34 2.50 3.15 -7.15
N ASN A 35 2.26 1.88 -7.52
CA ASN A 35 1.04 1.45 -8.21
C ASN A 35 0.10 0.61 -7.32
N PHE A 36 0.53 0.26 -6.10
CA PHE A 36 -0.21 -0.64 -5.23
C PHE A 36 -0.41 0.00 -3.87
N VAL A 37 -1.67 0.27 -3.56
CA VAL A 37 -2.10 0.80 -2.27
C VAL A 37 -3.13 -0.18 -1.71
N VAL A 38 -2.86 -0.66 -0.50
CA VAL A 38 -3.82 -1.43 0.28
C VAL A 38 -4.51 -0.44 1.21
N VAL A 39 -5.84 -0.33 1.08
CA VAL A 39 -6.66 0.60 1.88
C VAL A 39 -7.68 -0.19 2.70
N GLY A 40 -7.93 0.26 3.93
CA GLY A 40 -9.02 -0.20 4.78
C GLY A 40 -8.63 -1.30 5.77
N ALA A 41 -9.56 -2.20 6.06
CA ALA A 41 -9.38 -3.32 6.99
C ALA A 41 -8.14 -4.19 6.71
N PRO A 42 -7.81 -4.59 5.45
CA PRO A 42 -6.64 -5.44 5.22
C PRO A 42 -5.31 -4.74 5.56
N ALA A 43 -5.21 -3.42 5.35
CA ALA A 43 -4.02 -2.66 5.73
C ALA A 43 -3.83 -2.64 7.26
N ARG A 44 -4.92 -2.52 8.01
CA ARG A 44 -4.88 -2.59 9.49
C ARG A 44 -4.48 -3.98 9.98
N ILE A 45 -5.01 -5.05 9.37
CA ILE A 45 -4.64 -6.43 9.73
C ILE A 45 -3.16 -6.66 9.48
N VAL A 46 -2.64 -6.25 8.31
CA VAL A 46 -1.22 -6.38 7.99
C VAL A 46 -0.36 -5.58 8.98
N GLY A 47 -0.73 -4.34 9.26
CA GLY A 47 -0.05 -3.52 10.27
C GLY A 47 -0.06 -4.17 11.66
N LEU A 48 -1.19 -4.76 12.06
CA LEU A 48 -1.33 -5.46 13.34
C LEU A 48 -0.49 -6.74 13.38
N MET A 49 -0.45 -7.51 12.29
CA MET A 49 0.43 -8.70 12.19
C MET A 49 1.90 -8.30 12.35
N PHE A 50 2.33 -7.21 11.71
CA PHE A 50 3.68 -6.67 11.89
C PHE A 50 3.94 -6.23 13.33
N ALA A 51 3.01 -5.49 13.96
CA ALA A 51 3.14 -5.10 15.35
C ALA A 51 3.20 -6.30 16.30
N LEU A 52 2.44 -7.36 15.99
CA LEU A 52 2.38 -8.59 16.79
C LEU A 52 3.62 -9.48 16.63
N THR A 53 4.39 -9.36 15.55
CA THR A 53 5.58 -10.21 15.33
C THR A 53 6.61 -10.13 16.46
N ILE A 54 6.84 -8.94 17.02
CA ILE A 54 7.80 -8.73 18.11
C ILE A 54 7.37 -9.46 19.39
N PRO A 55 6.15 -9.22 19.94
CA PRO A 55 5.70 -9.95 21.12
C PRO A 55 5.58 -11.46 20.84
N LEU A 56 5.20 -11.88 19.63
CA LEU A 56 5.15 -13.30 19.27
C LEU A 56 6.55 -13.93 19.30
N ALA A 57 7.57 -13.24 18.79
CA ALA A 57 8.93 -13.75 18.75
C ALA A 57 9.52 -13.87 20.18
N PHE A 58 9.23 -12.91 21.06
CA PHE A 58 9.57 -13.00 22.48
C PHE A 58 8.86 -14.16 23.18
N LEU A 59 7.56 -14.34 22.92
CA LEU A 59 6.77 -15.42 23.50
C LEU A 59 7.27 -16.79 23.02
N ALA A 60 7.59 -16.92 21.73
CA ALA A 60 8.18 -18.13 21.15
C ALA A 60 9.55 -18.46 21.76
N TYR A 61 10.41 -17.45 21.91
CA TYR A 61 11.72 -17.61 22.56
C TYR A 61 11.57 -18.09 24.02
N TRP A 62 10.64 -17.49 24.76
CA TRP A 62 10.37 -17.88 26.15
C TRP A 62 9.83 -19.31 26.23
N LEU A 63 8.85 -19.67 25.40
CA LEU A 63 8.26 -21.02 25.31
C LEU A 63 9.32 -22.09 25.01
N VAL A 64 10.21 -21.84 24.04
CA VAL A 64 11.27 -22.79 23.69
C VAL A 64 12.24 -22.97 24.85
N ASN A 65 12.66 -21.88 25.50
CA ASN A 65 13.54 -21.98 26.67
C ASN A 65 12.90 -22.76 27.82
N SER A 66 11.63 -22.48 28.15
CA SER A 66 10.91 -23.22 29.18
C SER A 66 10.73 -24.70 28.84
N ALA A 67 10.50 -25.02 27.56
CA ALA A 67 10.37 -26.40 27.10
C ALA A 67 11.71 -27.18 27.17
N MET A 68 12.84 -26.53 26.89
CA MET A 68 14.16 -27.13 26.98
C MET A 68 14.58 -27.35 28.44
N GLU A 69 14.27 -26.39 29.32
CA GLU A 69 14.51 -26.52 30.76
C GLU A 69 13.73 -27.70 31.35
N ALA A 70 12.46 -27.87 30.95
CA ALA A 70 11.63 -29.00 31.36
C ALA A 70 12.16 -30.37 30.89
N ARG A 71 12.95 -30.41 29.81
CA ARG A 71 13.59 -31.64 29.29
C ARG A 71 14.90 -32.00 30.00
N GLY A 72 15.36 -31.17 30.94
CA GLY A 72 16.63 -31.39 31.63
C GLY A 72 17.87 -31.27 30.74
N GLN A 73 17.71 -30.82 29.50
CA GLN A 73 18.82 -30.46 28.63
C GLN A 73 19.33 -29.09 29.07
N LYS A 74 20.63 -28.99 29.34
CA LYS A 74 21.25 -27.67 29.52
C LYS A 74 21.00 -26.89 28.22
N PRO A 75 20.51 -25.65 28.30
CA PRO A 75 20.23 -24.86 27.12
C PRO A 75 21.54 -24.64 26.37
N ASP A 76 21.78 -25.44 25.33
CA ASP A 76 22.77 -25.10 24.34
C ASP A 76 22.21 -23.90 23.57
N PHE A 77 22.61 -22.71 24.00
CA PHE A 77 22.22 -21.41 23.44
C PHE A 77 22.52 -21.25 21.94
N ARG A 78 23.02 -22.29 21.28
CA ARG A 78 23.82 -22.13 20.07
C ARG A 78 22.98 -22.07 18.80
N ILE A 79 21.88 -22.82 18.68
CA ILE A 79 21.20 -22.96 17.37
C ILE A 79 19.66 -23.05 17.47
N GLU A 80 19.09 -23.96 18.25
CA GLU A 80 17.62 -24.20 18.23
C GLU A 80 16.74 -22.99 18.59
N PRO A 81 16.93 -22.30 19.74
CA PRO A 81 16.08 -21.17 20.10
C PRO A 81 16.29 -19.98 19.15
N LEU A 82 17.49 -19.87 18.58
CA LEU A 82 17.81 -18.85 17.60
C LEU A 82 17.04 -19.07 16.30
N ILE A 83 16.98 -20.32 15.81
CA ILE A 83 16.21 -20.68 14.61
C ILE A 83 14.73 -20.42 14.81
N ALA A 84 14.16 -20.80 15.96
CA ALA A 84 12.73 -20.56 16.25
C ALA A 84 12.40 -19.06 16.24
N PHE A 85 13.29 -18.24 16.82
CA PHE A 85 13.16 -16.79 16.79
C PHE A 85 13.22 -16.25 15.35
N PHE A 86 14.25 -16.61 14.57
CA PHE A 86 14.38 -16.17 13.18
C PHE A 86 13.25 -16.66 12.27
N ALA A 87 12.78 -17.90 12.46
CA ALA A 87 11.68 -18.48 11.70
C ALA A 87 10.38 -17.70 11.96
N THR A 88 10.11 -17.34 13.21
CA THR A 88 8.93 -16.52 13.56
C THR A 88 9.07 -15.11 12.99
N LEU A 89 10.27 -14.53 13.08
CA LEU A 89 10.54 -13.17 12.64
C LEU A 89 10.47 -12.99 11.12
N LEU A 90 10.80 -14.04 10.35
CA LEU A 90 10.73 -14.03 8.88
C LEU A 90 9.41 -14.60 8.35
N GLY A 91 8.86 -15.63 9.00
CA GLY A 91 7.65 -16.30 8.55
C GLY A 91 6.41 -15.43 8.68
N CYS A 92 6.24 -14.75 9.80
CA CYS A 92 5.07 -13.90 10.04
C CYS A 92 4.96 -12.71 9.06
N PRO A 93 6.03 -11.92 8.78
CA PRO A 93 5.93 -10.85 7.79
C PRO A 93 5.78 -11.36 6.35
N LEU A 94 6.31 -12.55 6.03
CA LEU A 94 6.07 -13.20 4.73
C LEU A 94 4.58 -13.51 4.54
N ILE A 95 3.93 -14.10 5.54
CA ILE A 95 2.49 -14.39 5.50
C ILE A 95 1.69 -13.08 5.37
N ALA A 96 2.05 -12.05 6.14
CA ALA A 96 1.41 -10.74 6.06
C ALA A 96 1.56 -10.11 4.67
N LEU A 97 2.71 -10.28 4.01
CA LEU A 97 2.94 -9.85 2.63
C LEU A 97 2.06 -10.59 1.64
N VAL A 98 1.92 -11.91 1.76
CA VAL A 98 1.05 -12.73 0.88
C VAL A 98 -0.40 -12.30 1.01
N ILE A 99 -0.88 -12.06 2.24
CA ILE A 99 -2.23 -11.54 2.49
C ILE A 99 -2.37 -10.15 1.88
N GLY A 100 -1.44 -9.23 2.15
CA GLY A 100 -1.46 -7.88 1.60
C GLY A 100 -1.46 -7.84 0.07
N TYR A 101 -0.71 -8.75 -0.57
CA TYR A 101 -0.67 -8.87 -2.02
C TYR A 101 -1.99 -9.41 -2.59
N SER A 102 -2.57 -10.43 -1.94
CA SER A 102 -3.85 -11.04 -2.35
C SER A 102 -5.03 -10.06 -2.30
N PHE A 103 -4.99 -9.09 -1.38
CA PHE A 103 -5.99 -8.03 -1.25
C PHE A 103 -5.59 -6.71 -1.91
N SER A 104 -4.46 -6.66 -2.61
CA SER A 104 -4.00 -5.43 -3.26
C SER A 104 -4.92 -5.08 -4.41
N LYS A 105 -5.40 -3.83 -4.43
CA LYS A 105 -6.12 -3.28 -5.57
C LYS A 105 -5.14 -2.44 -6.38
N PRO A 106 -5.16 -2.50 -7.72
CA PRO A 106 -4.39 -1.60 -8.54
C PRO A 106 -4.84 -0.17 -8.24
N SER A 107 -3.93 0.64 -7.73
CA SER A 107 -4.16 2.05 -7.46
C SER A 107 -3.88 2.79 -8.76
N TYR A 108 -4.85 2.79 -9.67
CA TYR A 108 -4.75 3.66 -10.84
C TYR A 108 -4.74 5.10 -10.31
N PRO A 109 -3.69 5.90 -10.59
CA PRO A 109 -3.77 7.32 -10.30
C PRO A 109 -5.05 7.83 -10.98
N PRO A 110 -5.85 8.69 -10.32
CA PRO A 110 -7.00 9.28 -10.98
C PRO A 110 -6.46 9.87 -12.29
N LYS A 111 -6.93 9.35 -13.43
CA LYS A 111 -6.54 9.88 -14.74
C LYS A 111 -6.75 11.38 -14.61
N PRO A 112 -5.71 12.23 -14.76
CA PRO A 112 -5.90 13.66 -14.69
C PRO A 112 -7.06 13.95 -15.63
N ARG A 113 -8.18 14.46 -15.07
CA ARG A 113 -9.30 14.93 -15.90
C ARG A 113 -8.65 15.92 -16.84
N ASP A 114 -8.56 15.54 -18.11
CA ASP A 114 -8.03 16.43 -19.11
C ASP A 114 -9.05 17.59 -19.12
N SER A 115 -8.67 18.75 -18.58
CA SER A 115 -9.56 19.91 -18.48
C SER A 115 -9.99 20.44 -19.86
N ARG A 116 -9.67 19.71 -20.95
CA ARG A 116 -10.22 19.83 -22.29
C ARG A 116 -11.62 19.24 -22.45
N ASP A 117 -12.17 18.58 -21.42
CA ASP A 117 -13.61 18.28 -21.35
C ASP A 117 -14.46 19.54 -21.07
N GLY A 118 -13.81 20.70 -20.94
CA GLY A 118 -14.44 22.00 -21.14
C GLY A 118 -14.78 22.17 -22.61
N PHE A 119 -15.93 21.63 -23.00
CA PHE A 119 -16.69 22.00 -24.18
C PHE A 119 -16.56 23.50 -24.46
N SER A 120 -15.62 23.87 -25.34
CA SER A 120 -15.32 25.25 -25.69
C SER A 120 -15.41 25.41 -27.19
N CYS A 121 -15.88 26.57 -27.63
CA CYS A 121 -15.97 26.87 -29.06
C CYS A 121 -14.55 26.89 -29.66
N LEU A 122 -14.33 26.15 -30.74
CA LEU A 122 -13.03 26.06 -31.44
C LEU A 122 -12.51 27.41 -31.96
N GLU A 123 -13.38 28.40 -32.11
CA GLU A 123 -13.04 29.69 -32.71
C GLU A 123 -12.85 30.81 -31.71
N CYS A 124 -13.68 30.87 -30.66
CA CYS A 124 -13.61 31.93 -29.65
C CYS A 124 -13.18 31.46 -28.27
N GLY A 125 -13.06 30.14 -28.05
CA GLY A 125 -12.64 29.57 -26.76
C GLY A 125 -13.65 29.71 -25.63
N GLU A 126 -14.86 30.22 -25.90
CA GLU A 126 -15.88 30.41 -24.88
C GLU A 126 -16.44 29.05 -24.42
N PRO A 127 -16.50 28.78 -23.09
CA PRO A 127 -17.06 27.55 -22.56
C PRO A 127 -18.59 27.52 -22.74
N TYR A 128 -19.13 26.41 -23.25
CA TYR A 128 -20.57 26.17 -23.31
C TYR A 128 -21.01 25.12 -22.28
N PRO A 129 -22.22 25.23 -21.72
CA PRO A 129 -22.70 24.29 -20.71
C PRO A 129 -22.84 22.89 -21.29
N ALA A 130 -22.26 21.89 -20.62
CA ALA A 130 -22.27 20.48 -21.03
C ALA A 130 -23.68 19.86 -21.13
N THR A 131 -24.69 20.52 -20.56
CA THR A 131 -26.10 20.12 -20.62
C THR A 131 -26.82 20.56 -21.89
N ALA A 132 -26.20 21.36 -22.76
CA ALA A 132 -26.90 22.01 -23.87
C ALA A 132 -27.07 21.16 -25.14
N ALA A 133 -26.51 19.95 -25.23
CA ALA A 133 -26.67 19.14 -26.44
C ALA A 133 -26.30 17.67 -26.26
N ALA A 134 -27.04 16.81 -26.97
CA ALA A 134 -26.65 15.43 -27.15
C ALA A 134 -25.44 15.31 -28.10
N PRO A 135 -24.64 14.23 -28.01
CA PRO A 135 -23.59 13.95 -28.99
C PRO A 135 -24.12 13.96 -30.43
N GLY A 136 -23.46 14.69 -31.33
CA GLY A 136 -23.87 14.81 -32.73
C GLY A 136 -24.93 15.89 -33.02
N GLU A 137 -25.40 16.61 -32.00
CA GLU A 137 -26.30 17.74 -32.18
C GLU A 137 -25.53 19.02 -32.53
N SER A 138 -26.13 19.88 -33.35
CA SER A 138 -25.53 21.15 -33.76
C SER A 138 -25.90 22.26 -32.78
N ILE A 139 -24.91 22.89 -32.14
CA ILE A 139 -25.12 24.05 -31.26
C ILE A 139 -24.61 25.30 -31.95
N ARG A 140 -25.31 26.41 -31.77
CA ARG A 140 -24.82 27.75 -32.11
C ARG A 140 -24.12 28.37 -30.90
N CYS A 141 -22.87 28.79 -31.05
CA CYS A 141 -22.16 29.57 -30.04
C CYS A 141 -22.85 30.92 -29.80
N VAL A 142 -23.05 31.30 -28.53
CA VAL A 142 -23.72 32.57 -28.16
C VAL A 142 -22.82 33.77 -28.46
N SER A 143 -21.51 33.65 -28.27
CA SER A 143 -20.57 34.75 -28.51
C SER A 143 -20.19 34.95 -29.98
N CYS A 144 -19.81 33.89 -30.71
CA CYS A 144 -19.37 34.04 -32.12
C CYS A 144 -20.48 33.74 -33.16
N GLY A 145 -21.62 33.19 -32.76
CA GLY A 145 -22.74 32.89 -33.65
C GLY A 145 -22.53 31.71 -34.62
N ARG A 146 -21.37 31.04 -34.59
CA ARG A 146 -21.09 29.90 -35.45
C ARG A 146 -21.74 28.62 -34.94
N ILE A 147 -22.11 27.76 -35.88
CA ILE A 147 -22.72 26.46 -35.61
C ILE A 147 -21.61 25.42 -35.68
N PHE A 148 -21.50 24.60 -34.65
CA PHE A 148 -20.57 23.48 -34.61
C PHE A 148 -21.28 22.22 -34.10
N ILE A 149 -20.73 21.05 -34.43
CA ILE A 149 -21.28 19.75 -34.04
C ILE A 149 -20.56 19.28 -32.79
N VAL A 150 -21.31 18.86 -31.77
CA VAL A 150 -20.71 18.33 -30.53
C VAL A 150 -19.98 17.03 -30.84
N PRO A 151 -18.66 16.94 -30.57
CA PRO A 151 -17.92 15.72 -30.79
C PRO A 151 -18.45 14.63 -29.85
N SER A 152 -18.71 13.44 -30.39
CA SER A 152 -19.07 12.29 -29.59
C SER A 152 -17.90 11.92 -28.68
N ALA A 153 -18.16 11.75 -27.38
CA ALA A 153 -17.13 11.44 -26.37
C ALA A 153 -16.44 10.06 -26.56
N ASN A 154 -16.71 9.35 -27.66
CA ASN A 154 -16.30 7.97 -27.92
C ASN A 154 -15.29 7.80 -29.06
N ASN A 155 -14.56 8.84 -29.50
CA ASN A 155 -13.45 8.71 -30.46
C ASN A 155 -12.09 9.01 -29.83
#